data_AF-A0A1C3KD35-F1
#
_entry.id   AF-A0A1C3KD35-F1
#
_cell.length_a   1.000
_cell.length_b   1.000
_cell.length_c   1.000
_cell.angle_alpha   90.00
_cell.angle_beta   90.00
_cell.angle_gamma   90.00
#
_symmetry.space_group_name_H-M   'P 1'
#
loop_
_entity.id
_entity.type
_entity.pdbx_description
1 polymer ?
#
loop_
_entity_poly.entity_id
_entity_poly.type
_entity_poly.pdbx_seq_one_letter_code
_entity_poly.pdbx_strand_id
1 'polypeptide(L)'
;MNCPPEQKSNLSKALVWELTKRNNCFLKKIKSGKKGYFLCDPHNISCKNTPSSSGLVKNDGMNLRFKKGKVVLCVKSTEKNVVTNKEYKARNFKKTEKLIEDNGKLEKNKSKKRLLKKYKRMSKLYNCSNKANK
;
A
#
# COMPACT_ATOMS: atom_id res chain seq x y z
N MET A 1 -28.93 -33.13 -5.89
CA MET A 1 -27.76 -32.35 -6.32
C MET A 1 -27.03 -31.90 -5.07
N ASN A 2 -25.87 -32.49 -4.75
CA ASN A 2 -25.09 -32.10 -3.58
C ASN A 2 -24.09 -31.02 -4.01
N CYS A 3 -24.33 -29.76 -3.61
CA CYS A 3 -23.30 -28.74 -3.68
C CYS A 3 -22.12 -29.19 -2.82
N PRO A 4 -20.86 -29.13 -3.32
CA PRO A 4 -19.71 -29.40 -2.47
C PRO A 4 -19.72 -28.41 -1.30
N PRO A 5 -19.35 -28.84 -0.08
CA PRO A 5 -19.33 -27.96 1.07
C PRO A 5 -18.40 -26.78 0.80
N GLU A 6 -18.88 -25.56 1.02
CA GLU A 6 -18.06 -24.36 0.97
C GLU A 6 -16.84 -24.58 1.88
N GLN A 7 -15.64 -24.70 1.28
CA GLN A 7 -14.40 -24.73 2.04
C GLN A 7 -14.30 -23.42 2.83
N LYS A 8 -14.55 -23.50 4.14
CA LYS A 8 -14.32 -22.38 5.05
C LYS A 8 -12.83 -22.04 5.00
N SER A 9 -12.52 -20.88 4.45
CA SER A 9 -11.20 -20.26 4.51
C SER A 9 -10.69 -20.25 5.95
N ASN A 10 -9.59 -20.96 6.21
CA ASN A 10 -8.92 -20.94 7.51
C ASN A 10 -8.24 -19.59 7.82
N LEU A 11 -8.13 -18.71 6.82
CA LEU A 11 -7.52 -17.40 6.95
C LEU A 11 -8.58 -16.32 7.17
N SER A 12 -8.42 -15.52 8.22
CA SER A 12 -9.23 -14.31 8.47
C SER A 12 -8.35 -13.08 8.66
N LYS A 13 -8.86 -11.89 8.32
CA LYS A 13 -8.14 -10.62 8.50
C LYS A 13 -7.78 -10.36 9.95
N ALA A 14 -8.68 -10.72 10.86
CA ALA A 14 -8.46 -10.62 12.30
C ALA A 14 -7.30 -11.53 12.73
N LEU A 15 -7.27 -12.78 12.26
CA LEU A 15 -6.18 -13.71 12.55
C LEU A 15 -4.83 -13.19 12.01
N VAL A 16 -4.80 -12.72 10.75
CA VAL A 16 -3.58 -12.12 10.16
C VAL A 16 -3.09 -10.94 10.98
N TRP A 17 -4.01 -10.07 11.46
CA TRP A 17 -3.64 -8.95 12.31
C TRP A 17 -3.08 -9.40 13.67
N GLU A 18 -3.72 -10.36 14.32
CA GLU A 18 -3.26 -10.89 15.61
C GLU A 18 -1.86 -11.49 15.53
N LEU A 19 -1.56 -12.23 14.44
CA LEU A 19 -0.23 -12.78 14.17
C LEU A 19 0.80 -11.68 13.90
N THR A 20 0.44 -10.64 13.14
CA THR A 20 1.41 -9.68 12.59
C THR A 20 1.51 -8.35 13.34
N LYS A 21 0.61 -8.03 14.28
CA LYS A 21 0.58 -6.72 14.96
C LYS A 21 1.85 -6.42 15.78
N ARG A 22 2.55 -7.46 16.24
CA ARG A 22 3.80 -7.37 17.01
C ARG A 22 5.01 -8.03 16.32
N ASN A 23 4.77 -9.06 15.51
CA ASN A 23 5.81 -9.92 14.90
C ASN A 23 5.79 -9.75 13.37
N ASN A 24 6.37 -8.65 12.89
CA ASN A 24 6.35 -8.33 11.45
C ASN A 24 7.65 -7.62 11.06
N CYS A 25 8.28 -8.07 9.97
CA CYS A 25 9.55 -7.52 9.48
C CYS A 25 9.45 -6.06 9.00
N PHE A 26 8.26 -5.60 8.64
CA PHE A 26 8.01 -4.21 8.28
C PHE A 26 7.74 -3.31 9.48
N LEU A 27 7.60 -3.87 10.69
CA LEU A 27 7.37 -3.11 11.91
C LEU A 27 8.68 -2.44 12.36
N LYS A 28 8.64 -1.12 12.51
CA LYS A 28 9.73 -0.31 13.04
C LYS A 28 9.28 0.36 14.33
N LYS A 29 10.02 0.10 15.41
CA LYS A 29 9.83 0.69 16.73
C LYS A 29 10.89 1.77 16.95
N ILE A 30 10.49 2.90 17.54
CA ILE A 30 11.47 3.92 17.95
C ILE A 30 12.19 3.43 19.20
N LYS A 31 13.53 3.35 19.17
CA LYS A 31 14.34 2.84 20.30
C LYS A 31 14.46 3.82 21.48
N SER A 32 14.39 5.13 21.23
CA SER A 32 14.65 6.19 22.22
C SER A 32 13.52 6.44 23.22
N GLY A 33 12.74 5.41 23.60
CA GLY A 33 11.65 5.52 24.57
C GLY A 33 10.40 6.26 24.08
N LYS A 34 10.42 6.88 22.89
CA LYS A 34 9.24 7.54 22.31
C LYS A 34 8.20 6.51 21.86
N LYS A 35 6.94 6.72 22.26
CA LYS A 35 5.80 5.93 21.78
C LYS A 35 5.64 6.11 20.27
N GLY A 36 5.90 5.06 19.49
CA GLY A 36 5.71 5.08 18.05
C GLY A 36 6.01 3.74 17.39
N TYR A 37 4.99 3.18 16.74
CA TYR A 37 5.11 2.00 15.88
C TYR A 37 4.77 2.40 14.45
N PHE A 38 5.75 2.24 13.55
CA PHE A 38 5.54 2.46 12.13
C PHE A 38 5.52 1.12 11.41
N LEU A 39 4.57 0.95 10.51
CA LEU A 39 4.48 -0.22 9.65
C LEU A 39 4.88 0.21 8.23
N CYS A 40 6.08 -0.18 7.82
CA CYS A 40 6.67 0.22 6.54
C CYS A 40 6.32 -0.75 5.40
N ASP A 41 5.14 -1.39 5.46
CA ASP A 41 4.74 -2.37 4.45
C ASP A 41 4.46 -1.70 3.09
N PRO A 42 4.65 -2.43 1.97
CA PRO A 42 4.60 -1.83 0.65
C PRO A 42 3.24 -1.22 0.28
N HIS A 43 2.13 -1.65 0.88
CA HIS A 43 0.77 -1.25 0.49
C HIS A 43 0.07 -0.35 1.54
N ASN A 44 0.80 0.11 2.55
CA ASN A 44 0.31 1.05 3.56
C ASN A 44 0.67 2.50 3.23
N ILE A 45 -0.36 3.31 2.99
CA ILE A 45 -0.23 4.73 2.63
C ILE A 45 0.29 5.55 3.81
N SER A 46 -0.16 5.21 5.02
CA SER A 46 -0.03 6.04 6.22
C SER A 46 1.14 5.66 7.13
N CYS A 47 1.77 4.52 6.89
CA CYS A 47 2.78 3.90 7.74
C CYS A 47 2.32 3.63 9.18
N LYS A 48 1.01 3.69 9.47
CA LYS A 48 0.47 3.38 10.81
C LYS A 48 0.38 1.87 11.00
N ASN A 49 0.76 1.39 12.19
CA ASN A 49 0.54 0.01 12.61
C ASN A 49 -0.90 -0.19 13.12
N THR A 50 -1.87 -0.23 12.19
CA THR A 50 -3.29 -0.52 12.50
C THR A 50 -3.83 -1.54 11.49
N PRO A 51 -4.82 -2.38 11.87
CA PRO A 51 -5.39 -3.38 10.95
C PRO A 51 -5.99 -2.71 9.69
N SER A 52 -6.61 -1.55 9.88
CA SER A 52 -7.20 -0.75 8.80
C SER A 52 -6.21 -0.09 7.84
N SER A 53 -4.93 0.00 8.22
CA SER A 53 -3.87 0.62 7.41
C SER A 53 -2.91 -0.40 6.79
N SER A 54 -2.75 -1.57 7.44
CA SER A 54 -1.82 -2.62 7.04
C SER A 54 -2.17 -3.20 5.67
N GLY A 55 -1.19 -3.19 4.76
CA GLY A 55 -1.32 -3.84 3.46
C GLY A 55 -1.39 -5.36 3.51
N LEU A 56 -0.96 -5.97 4.62
CA LEU A 56 -1.09 -7.41 4.83
C LEU A 56 -2.54 -7.80 5.16
N VAL A 57 -3.24 -6.95 5.92
CA VAL A 57 -4.60 -7.21 6.44
C VAL A 57 -5.68 -6.81 5.44
N LYS A 58 -5.51 -5.70 4.72
CA LYS A 58 -6.48 -5.28 3.70
C LYS A 58 -6.43 -6.21 2.48
N ASN A 59 -7.58 -6.48 1.87
CA ASN A 59 -7.65 -7.20 0.59
C ASN A 59 -6.99 -6.35 -0.50
N ASP A 60 -7.45 -5.11 -0.61
CA ASP A 60 -6.95 -4.14 -1.58
C ASP A 60 -6.18 -3.03 -0.88
N GLY A 61 -5.07 -2.63 -1.49
CA GLY A 61 -4.19 -1.63 -0.94
C GLY A 61 -3.38 -0.97 -2.02
N MET A 62 -3.18 0.34 -1.89
CA MET A 62 -2.38 1.11 -2.83
C MET A 62 -1.37 1.92 -2.06
N ASN A 63 -0.19 2.12 -2.63
CA ASN A 63 0.82 2.98 -2.03
C ASN A 63 1.76 3.53 -3.09
N LEU A 64 2.38 4.66 -2.80
CA LEU A 64 3.50 5.17 -3.59
C LEU A 64 4.80 4.91 -2.87
N ARG A 65 5.78 4.37 -3.61
CA ARG A 65 7.12 4.05 -3.12
C ARG A 65 8.17 4.59 -4.08
N PHE A 66 9.35 4.88 -3.53
CA PHE A 66 10.51 5.24 -4.33
C PHE A 66 11.33 3.97 -4.51
N LYS A 67 11.51 3.54 -5.75
CA LYS A 67 12.19 2.29 -6.09
C LYS A 67 13.09 2.54 -7.30
N LYS A 68 14.37 2.22 -7.17
CA LYS A 68 15.36 2.33 -8.26
C LYS A 68 15.32 3.70 -8.97
N GLY A 69 15.33 4.78 -8.19
CA GLY A 69 15.35 6.15 -8.72
C GLY A 69 14.01 6.69 -9.23
N LYS A 70 12.89 5.95 -9.09
CA LYS A 70 11.58 6.34 -9.65
C LYS A 70 10.47 6.16 -8.63
N VAL A 71 9.44 7.00 -8.73
CA VAL A 71 8.20 6.81 -7.97
C VAL A 71 7.37 5.73 -8.66
N VAL A 72 6.91 4.74 -7.89
CA VAL A 72 6.06 3.65 -8.36
C VAL A 72 4.80 3.56 -7.49
N LEU A 73 3.66 3.34 -8.15
CA LEU A 73 2.41 2.99 -7.50
C LEU A 73 2.37 1.47 -7.33
N CYS A 74 2.43 1.00 -6.09
CA CYS A 74 2.22 -0.39 -5.72
C CYS A 74 0.72 -0.60 -5.49
N VAL A 75 0.14 -1.60 -6.14
CA VAL A 75 -1.28 -1.96 -6.04
C VAL A 75 -1.37 -3.43 -5.65
N LYS A 76 -2.00 -3.69 -4.52
CA LYS A 76 -2.49 -5.01 -4.13
C LYS A 76 -3.98 -5.05 -4.45
N SER A 77 -4.40 -6.08 -5.17
CA SER A 77 -5.82 -6.42 -5.32
C SER A 77 -6.06 -7.87 -4.99
N THR A 78 -7.27 -8.18 -4.53
CA THR A 78 -7.70 -9.56 -4.28
C THR A 78 -8.99 -9.83 -5.05
N GLU A 79 -8.91 -10.67 -6.07
CA GLU A 79 -10.04 -11.07 -6.91
C GLU A 79 -10.17 -12.60 -6.86
N LYS A 80 -11.37 -13.13 -6.58
CA LYS A 80 -11.65 -14.58 -6.52
C LYS A 80 -10.62 -15.37 -5.70
N ASN A 81 -10.25 -14.85 -4.51
CA ASN A 81 -9.23 -15.42 -3.61
C ASN A 81 -7.78 -15.44 -4.14
N VAL A 82 -7.52 -14.81 -5.29
CA VAL A 82 -6.17 -14.63 -5.82
C VAL A 82 -5.67 -13.23 -5.48
N VAL A 83 -4.54 -13.16 -4.78
CA VAL A 83 -3.87 -11.90 -4.47
C VAL A 83 -2.93 -11.54 -5.62
N THR A 84 -3.12 -10.37 -6.23
CA THR A 84 -2.19 -9.85 -7.24
C THR A 84 -1.51 -8.59 -6.72
N ASN A 85 -0.21 -8.48 -7.01
CA ASN A 85 0.59 -7.30 -6.71
C ASN A 85 1.13 -6.72 -8.01
N LYS A 86 0.76 -5.49 -8.32
CA LYS A 86 1.19 -4.77 -9.53
C LYS A 86 1.95 -3.51 -9.15
N GLU A 87 2.97 -3.17 -9.94
CA GLU A 87 3.72 -1.93 -9.79
C GLU A 87 3.61 -1.10 -11.08
N TYR A 88 3.20 0.16 -10.96
CA TYR A 88 3.07 1.08 -12.08
C TYR A 88 4.01 2.28 -11.92
N LYS A 89 4.73 2.63 -12.98
CA LYS A 89 5.64 3.79 -12.98
C LYS A 89 4.83 5.10 -12.96
N ALA A 90 4.99 5.86 -11.88
CA ALA A 90 4.39 7.17 -11.68
C ALA A 90 5.34 8.26 -12.19
N ARG A 91 5.32 8.54 -13.50
CA ARG A 91 6.29 9.42 -14.18
C ARG A 91 6.12 10.90 -13.83
N ASN A 92 4.88 11.36 -13.77
CA ASN A 92 4.52 12.75 -13.51
C ASN A 92 3.19 12.78 -12.73
N PHE A 93 2.80 13.98 -12.27
CA PHE A 93 1.60 14.14 -11.44
C PHE A 93 0.33 13.66 -12.16
N LYS A 94 0.09 14.11 -13.40
CA LYS A 94 -1.10 13.75 -14.20
C LYS A 94 -1.21 12.23 -14.44
N LYS A 95 -0.10 11.58 -14.77
CA LYS A 95 -0.08 10.10 -14.92
C LYS A 95 -0.34 9.39 -13.60
N THR A 96 0.14 9.94 -12.49
CA THR A 96 -0.09 9.37 -11.16
C THR A 96 -1.56 9.46 -10.77
N GLU A 97 -2.20 10.60 -11.04
CA GLU A 97 -3.63 10.80 -10.82
C GLU A 97 -4.46 9.77 -11.60
N LYS A 98 -4.23 9.66 -12.91
CA LYS A 98 -4.89 8.65 -13.75
C LYS A 98 -4.66 7.22 -13.23
N LEU A 99 -3.43 6.86 -12.88
CA LEU A 99 -3.13 5.53 -12.32
C LEU A 99 -3.88 5.26 -11.00
N ILE A 100 -4.04 6.27 -10.13
CA ILE A 100 -4.79 6.15 -8.89
C ILE A 100 -6.29 5.98 -9.16
N GLU A 101 -6.83 6.67 -10.17
CA GLU A 101 -8.23 6.53 -10.58
C GLU A 101 -8.51 5.16 -11.18
N ASP A 102 -7.68 4.73 -12.14
CA ASP A 102 -7.83 3.46 -12.86
C ASP A 102 -7.77 2.25 -11.90
N ASN A 103 -6.86 2.28 -10.93
CA ASN A 103 -6.58 1.16 -10.03
C ASN A 103 -7.25 1.29 -8.64
N GLY A 104 -7.79 2.46 -8.31
CA GLY A 104 -8.33 2.78 -6.98
C GLY A 104 -9.85 2.86 -6.94
N LYS A 105 -10.57 2.08 -7.76
CA LYS A 105 -12.04 2.13 -7.85
C LYS A 105 -12.72 1.97 -6.48
N LEU A 106 -12.20 1.08 -5.63
CA LEU A 106 -12.71 0.80 -4.29
C LEU A 106 -12.03 1.62 -3.17
N GLU A 107 -11.04 2.45 -3.50
CA GLU A 107 -10.32 3.25 -2.50
C GLU A 107 -11.09 4.54 -2.18
N LYS A 108 -11.14 4.87 -0.88
CA LYS A 108 -11.81 6.08 -0.39
C LYS A 108 -11.16 7.33 -0.99
N ASN A 109 -11.96 8.36 -1.31
CA ASN A 109 -11.45 9.64 -1.80
C ASN A 109 -10.37 10.26 -0.88
N LYS A 110 -10.48 10.05 0.44
CA LYS A 110 -9.45 10.43 1.42
C LYS A 110 -8.12 9.71 1.20
N SER A 111 -8.14 8.42 0.86
CA SER A 111 -6.93 7.65 0.50
C SER A 111 -6.31 8.16 -0.79
N LYS A 112 -7.13 8.42 -1.83
CA LYS A 112 -6.68 8.97 -3.11
C LYS A 112 -5.97 10.32 -2.93
N LYS A 113 -6.58 11.24 -2.17
CA LYS A 113 -5.96 12.53 -1.81
C LYS A 113 -4.63 12.37 -1.05
N ARG A 114 -4.54 11.38 -0.15
CA ARG A 114 -3.28 11.06 0.56
C ARG A 114 -2.19 10.54 -0.37
N LEU A 115 -2.54 9.70 -1.34
CA LEU A 115 -1.60 9.22 -2.37
C LEU A 115 -1.05 10.40 -3.20
N LEU A 116 -1.92 11.28 -3.70
CA LEU A 116 -1.48 12.46 -4.44
C LEU A 116 -0.57 13.38 -3.60
N LYS A 117 -0.90 13.59 -2.33
CA LYS A 117 -0.03 14.33 -1.39
C LYS A 117 1.32 13.63 -1.19
N LYS A 118 1.31 12.30 -1.09
CA LYS A 118 2.54 11.48 -0.96
C LYS A 118 3.41 11.59 -2.22
N TYR A 119 2.82 11.55 -3.41
CA TYR A 119 3.51 11.78 -4.68
C TYR A 119 4.25 13.12 -4.67
N LYS A 120 3.53 14.23 -4.39
CA LYS A 120 4.13 15.59 -4.38
C LYS A 120 5.34 15.69 -3.44
N ARG A 121 5.26 15.04 -2.26
CA ARG A 121 6.37 15.00 -1.30
C ARG A 121 7.57 14.22 -1.85
N MET A 122 7.31 13.06 -2.44
CA MET A 122 8.35 12.19 -3.00
C MET A 122 9.02 12.81 -4.22
N SER A 123 8.25 13.41 -5.14
CA SER A 123 8.80 14.06 -6.32
C SER A 123 9.70 15.23 -5.96
N LYS A 124 9.37 15.98 -4.89
CA LYS A 124 10.21 17.05 -4.35
C LYS A 124 11.50 16.51 -3.71
N LEU A 125 11.39 15.44 -2.91
CA LEU A 125 12.57 14.87 -2.20
C LEU A 125 13.60 14.29 -3.17
N TYR A 126 13.15 13.66 -4.26
CA TYR A 126 14.02 12.92 -5.17
C TYR A 126 14.28 13.64 -6.50
N ASN A 127 13.91 14.93 -6.63
CA ASN A 127 14.08 15.73 -7.84
C ASN A 127 13.63 15.00 -9.13
N CYS A 128 12.49 14.32 -9.07
CA CYS A 128 11.96 13.55 -10.19
C CYS A 128 11.64 14.43 -11.43
N SER A 129 11.71 15.76 -11.30
CA SER A 129 11.52 16.75 -12.36
C SER A 129 12.79 17.11 -13.15
N ASN A 130 14.00 16.75 -12.68
CA ASN A 130 15.25 17.41 -13.16
C ASN A 130 16.18 16.50 -13.99
N LYS A 131 15.71 15.38 -14.55
CA LYS A 131 16.51 14.53 -15.46
C LYS A 131 15.79 14.19 -16.75
N ALA A 132 15.21 15.20 -17.40
CA ALA A 132 14.94 15.17 -18.83
C ALA A 132 15.80 16.30 -19.42
N ASN A 133 16.96 15.91 -19.97
CA ASN A 133 17.97 16.69 -20.73
C ASN A 133 19.37 16.43 -20.18
N LYS A 134 19.92 15.27 -20.56
CA LYS A 134 21.33 15.07 -20.88
C LYS A 134 21.42 13.93 -21.87
#